data_AF-A0A924HLB5-F1
#
_entry.id   AF-A0A924HLB5-F1
#
_cell.length_a   1.000
_cell.length_b   1.000
_cell.length_c   1.000
_cell.angle_alpha   90.00
_cell.angle_beta   90.00
_cell.angle_gamma   90.00
#
_symmetry.space_group_name_H-M   'P 1'
#
loop_
_entity.id
_entity.type
_entity.pdbx_description
1 polymer ?
#
loop_
_entity_poly.entity_id
_entity_poly.type
_entity_poly.pdbx_seq_one_letter_code
_entity_poly.pdbx_strand_id
1 'polypeptide(L)'
;MKQSIYIQFEQYLFFKKVMLALLIASLSTALVAYVLNSTSTITELTAYYIYTLSSFLSVFSIYHLYTEKSTDYIYLTEDEIWFKEKEQNETICLKYDHVDHFETRFSEIIFCTKQEEKMVLPLNSIRDEKKRWEIKEFLRNHIRQIRDQKMTLLASA
;
A
#
# COMPACT_ATOMS: atom_id res chain seq x y z
N MET A 1 -21.58 10.51 17.57
CA MET A 1 -20.66 11.07 16.56
C MET A 1 -19.99 9.88 15.90
N LYS A 2 -20.25 9.63 14.61
CA LYS A 2 -19.74 8.44 13.91
C LYS A 2 -18.23 8.62 13.68
N GLN A 3 -17.41 7.80 14.33
CA GLN A 3 -15.96 7.85 14.15
C GLN A 3 -15.56 6.86 13.06
N SER A 4 -15.38 7.37 11.84
CA SER A 4 -14.74 6.63 10.76
C SER A 4 -13.28 7.06 10.66
N ILE A 5 -12.34 6.13 10.82
CA ILE A 5 -10.91 6.41 10.65
C ILE A 5 -10.52 5.95 9.25
N TYR A 6 -10.14 6.90 8.40
CA TYR A 6 -9.59 6.63 7.07
C TYR A 6 -8.11 6.97 7.05
N ILE A 7 -7.28 5.97 6.74
CA ILE A 7 -5.83 6.15 6.59
C ILE A 7 -5.46 5.67 5.21
N GLN A 8 -5.18 6.63 4.33
CA GLN A 8 -4.60 6.39 3.02
C GLN A 8 -3.08 6.46 3.12
N PHE A 9 -2.39 5.43 2.65
CA PHE A 9 -0.94 5.44 2.61
C PHE A 9 -0.44 6.18 1.37
N GLU A 10 -0.29 7.50 1.50
CA GLU A 10 0.37 8.32 0.48
C GLU A 10 1.89 8.13 0.53
N GLN A 11 2.42 7.11 -0.15
CA GLN A 11 3.88 7.01 -0.32
C GLN A 11 4.40 6.82 -1.74
N TYR A 12 3.54 6.76 -2.76
CA TYR A 12 4.00 6.31 -4.07
C TYR A 12 3.48 7.10 -5.28
N LEU A 13 2.47 7.97 -5.12
CA LEU A 13 1.91 8.74 -6.24
C LEU A 13 2.93 9.67 -6.91
N PHE A 14 3.83 10.27 -6.13
CA PHE A 14 4.92 11.10 -6.67
C PHE A 14 6.00 10.24 -7.34
N PHE A 15 6.33 9.09 -6.75
CA PHE A 15 7.34 8.18 -7.25
C PHE A 15 6.95 7.60 -8.62
N LYS A 16 5.71 7.17 -8.79
CA LYS A 16 5.19 6.67 -10.08
C LYS A 16 5.30 7.69 -11.21
N LYS A 17 4.87 8.93 -10.97
CA LYS A 17 4.93 10.01 -11.97
C LYS A 17 6.38 10.32 -12.35
N VAL A 18 7.29 10.31 -11.38
CA VAL A 18 8.73 10.51 -11.60
C VAL A 18 9.32 9.35 -12.41
N MET A 19 9.01 8.10 -12.08
CA MET A 19 9.50 6.93 -12.83
C MET A 19 8.98 6.91 -14.28
N LEU A 20 7.71 7.30 -14.49
CA LEU A 20 7.14 7.41 -15.82
C LEU A 20 7.76 8.56 -16.62
N ALA A 21 8.05 9.70 -15.98
CA ALA A 21 8.78 10.79 -16.61
C ALA A 21 10.22 10.38 -16.97
N LEU A 22 10.91 9.62 -16.11
CA LEU A 22 12.25 9.08 -16.36
C LEU A 22 12.24 8.14 -17.58
N LEU A 23 11.23 7.27 -17.68
CA LEU A 23 11.06 6.36 -18.81
C LEU A 23 10.88 7.14 -20.12
N ILE A 24 9.97 8.13 -20.14
CA ILE A 24 9.75 8.98 -21.33
C ILE A 24 11.02 9.75 -21.71
N ALA A 25 11.73 10.29 -20.72
CA ALA A 25 12.98 11.01 -20.96
C ALA A 25 14.05 10.09 -21.56
N SER A 26 14.19 8.87 -21.06
CA SER A 26 15.16 7.90 -21.58
C SER A 26 14.87 7.50 -23.04
N LEU A 27 13.60 7.24 -23.38
CA LEU A 27 13.17 6.95 -24.75
C LEU A 27 13.40 8.15 -25.68
N SER A 28 13.07 9.35 -25.22
CA SER A 28 13.27 10.58 -25.99
C SER A 28 14.76 10.84 -26.25
N THR A 29 15.62 10.58 -25.25
CA THR A 29 17.07 10.76 -25.37
C THR A 29 17.66 9.76 -26.37
N ALA A 30 17.21 8.50 -26.34
CA ALA A 30 17.60 7.50 -27.34
C ALA A 30 17.16 7.91 -28.76
N LEU A 31 15.93 8.42 -28.92
CA LEU A 31 15.45 8.89 -30.21
C LEU A 31 16.28 10.07 -30.75
N VAL A 32 16.62 11.04 -29.89
CA VAL A 32 17.48 12.17 -30.27
C VAL A 32 18.87 11.69 -30.67
N ALA A 33 19.47 10.77 -29.90
CA ALA A 33 20.76 10.18 -30.24
C ALA A 33 20.74 9.44 -31.59
N TYR A 34 19.63 8.77 -31.91
CA TYR A 34 19.44 8.13 -33.21
C TYR A 34 19.42 9.12 -34.36
N VAL A 35 18.65 10.20 -34.24
CA VAL A 35 18.62 11.26 -35.27
C VAL A 35 19.99 11.89 -35.44
N LEU A 36 20.67 12.24 -34.34
CA LEU A 36 22.00 12.87 -34.39
C LEU A 36 23.08 11.95 -34.96
N ASN A 37 22.99 10.64 -34.71
CA ASN A 37 23.91 9.66 -35.31
C ASN A 37 23.61 9.50 -36.82
N SER A 38 22.34 9.50 -37.22
CA SER A 38 21.93 9.43 -38.62
C SER A 38 22.32 10.66 -39.42
N THR A 39 22.42 11.83 -38.79
CA THR A 39 22.93 13.07 -39.39
C THR A 39 24.45 13.22 -39.23
N SER A 40 25.15 12.19 -38.76
CA SER A 40 26.60 12.17 -38.50
C SER A 40 27.08 13.31 -37.59
N THR A 41 26.18 13.87 -36.77
CA THR A 41 26.48 14.96 -35.84
C THR A 41 27.21 14.45 -34.60
N ILE A 42 26.89 13.22 -34.18
CA ILE A 42 27.62 12.49 -33.15
C ILE A 42 28.23 11.22 -33.74
N THR A 43 29.31 10.73 -33.11
CA THR A 43 29.95 9.48 -33.52
C THR A 43 29.13 8.26 -33.06
N GLU A 44 29.29 7.13 -33.75
CA GLU A 44 28.67 5.86 -33.38
C GLU A 44 29.00 5.44 -31.94
N LEU A 45 30.23 5.67 -31.51
CA LEU A 45 30.67 5.38 -30.15
C LEU A 45 29.87 6.21 -29.12
N THR A 46 29.68 7.51 -29.39
CA THR A 46 28.86 8.40 -28.55
C THR A 46 27.40 7.93 -28.51
N ALA A 47 26.83 7.57 -29.66
CA ALA A 47 25.46 7.07 -29.74
C ALA A 47 25.29 5.78 -28.94
N TYR A 48 26.26 4.85 -29.02
CA TYR A 48 26.23 3.59 -28.28
C TYR A 48 26.23 3.78 -26.77
N TYR A 49 27.02 4.73 -26.25
CA TYR A 49 26.99 5.08 -24.83
C TYR A 49 25.62 5.63 -24.40
N ILE A 50 25.03 6.52 -25.21
CA ILE A 50 23.72 7.10 -24.91
C ILE A 50 22.62 6.02 -24.92
N TYR A 51 22.63 5.11 -25.89
CA TYR A 51 21.68 3.99 -25.93
C TYR A 51 21.81 3.07 -24.72
N THR A 52 23.04 2.74 -24.33
CA THR A 52 23.30 1.86 -23.18
C THR A 52 22.76 2.49 -21.89
N LEU A 53 23.03 3.78 -21.68
CA LEU A 53 22.53 4.52 -20.53
C LEU A 53 20.99 4.62 -20.55
N SER A 54 20.40 4.93 -21.70
CA SER A 54 18.94 5.04 -21.87
C SER A 54 18.23 3.71 -21.62
N SER A 55 18.84 2.61 -22.07
CA SER A 55 18.36 1.25 -21.84
C SER A 55 18.39 0.91 -20.34
N PHE A 56 19.49 1.20 -19.65
CA PHE A 56 19.59 0.97 -18.21
C PHE A 56 18.53 1.75 -17.42
N LEU A 57 18.35 3.04 -17.74
CA LEU A 57 17.31 3.87 -17.12
C LEU A 57 15.91 3.34 -17.42
N SER A 58 15.65 2.88 -18.64
CA SER A 58 14.36 2.28 -19.01
C SER A 58 14.06 1.02 -18.19
N VAL A 59 15.03 0.10 -18.10
CA VAL A 59 14.89 -1.14 -17.32
C VAL A 59 14.68 -0.82 -15.84
N PHE A 60 15.43 0.13 -15.29
CA PHE A 60 15.27 0.57 -13.91
C PHE A 60 13.87 1.15 -13.65
N SER A 61 13.39 2.04 -14.51
CA SER A 61 12.05 2.62 -14.40
C SER A 61 10.95 1.56 -14.50
N ILE A 62 11.04 0.65 -15.47
CA ILE A 62 10.06 -0.42 -15.65
C ILE A 62 10.04 -1.34 -14.43
N TYR A 63 11.21 -1.75 -13.94
CA TYR A 63 11.32 -2.58 -12.74
C TYR A 63 10.64 -1.93 -11.53
N HIS A 64 10.90 -0.65 -11.29
CA HIS A 64 10.28 0.08 -10.19
C HIS A 64 8.78 0.30 -10.38
N LEU A 65 8.32 0.60 -11.59
CA LEU A 65 6.89 0.73 -11.90
C LEU A 65 6.14 -0.60 -11.72
N TYR A 66 6.79 -1.73 -12.00
CA TYR A 66 6.20 -3.06 -11.86
C TYR A 66 6.19 -3.55 -10.40
N THR A 67 7.20 -3.19 -9.62
CA THR A 67 7.31 -3.57 -8.20
C THR A 67 6.55 -2.64 -7.26
N GLU A 68 6.03 -1.52 -7.76
CA GLU A 68 5.26 -0.57 -6.96
C GLU A 68 3.92 -1.20 -6.53
N LYS A 69 3.77 -1.41 -5.21
CA LYS A 69 2.52 -1.92 -4.64
C LYS A 69 1.44 -0.84 -4.68
N SER A 70 0.21 -1.29 -4.91
CA SER A 70 -0.95 -0.41 -4.90
C SER A 70 -1.09 0.27 -3.54
N THR A 71 -1.68 1.46 -3.53
CA THR A 71 -1.91 2.24 -2.31
C THR A 71 -2.65 1.37 -1.31
N ASP A 72 -1.95 0.99 -0.25
CA ASP A 72 -2.57 0.37 0.90
C ASP A 72 -3.52 1.43 1.52
N TYR A 73 -4.63 0.97 2.08
CA TYR A 73 -5.48 1.82 2.91
C TYR A 73 -6.04 0.98 4.06
N ILE A 74 -6.32 1.66 5.17
CA ILE A 74 -7.08 1.09 6.28
C ILE A 74 -8.28 2.01 6.47
N TYR A 75 -9.47 1.44 6.32
CA TYR A 75 -10.72 2.13 6.58
C TYR A 75 -11.48 1.41 7.68
N LEU A 76 -11.66 2.12 8.80
CA LEU A 76 -12.35 1.63 9.98
C LEU A 76 -13.69 2.35 10.07
N THR A 77 -14.76 1.57 10.09
CA THR A 77 -16.13 2.05 10.34
C THR A 77 -16.59 1.58 11.72
N GLU A 78 -17.86 1.82 12.07
CA GLU A 78 -18.44 1.30 13.32
C GLU A 78 -18.63 -0.23 13.27
N ASP A 79 -18.85 -0.82 12.10
CA ASP A 79 -19.25 -2.22 11.97
C ASP A 79 -18.16 -3.11 11.35
N GLU A 80 -17.25 -2.52 10.58
CA GLU A 80 -16.30 -3.24 9.74
C GLU A 80 -14.98 -2.51 9.50
N ILE A 81 -13.96 -3.33 9.24
CA ILE A 81 -12.58 -2.96 8.90
C ILE A 81 -12.36 -3.33 7.44
N TRP A 82 -11.93 -2.37 6.63
CA TRP A 82 -11.53 -2.58 5.25
C TRP A 82 -10.03 -2.34 5.12
N PHE A 83 -9.32 -3.29 4.55
CA PHE A 83 -7.88 -3.17 4.29
C PHE A 83 -7.44 -4.04 3.13
N LYS A 84 -6.28 -3.71 2.54
CA LYS A 84 -5.67 -4.54 1.51
C LYS A 84 -4.76 -5.59 2.12
N GLU A 85 -4.90 -6.82 1.65
CA GLU A 85 -3.98 -7.89 2.01
C GLU A 85 -2.69 -7.80 1.20
N LYS A 86 -1.55 -7.93 1.90
CA LYS A 86 -0.21 -7.72 1.34
C LYS A 86 0.16 -8.70 0.21
N GLU A 87 -0.43 -9.90 0.23
CA GLU A 87 -0.10 -10.99 -0.70
C GLU A 87 -1.06 -11.07 -1.89
N GLN A 88 -2.35 -10.82 -1.68
CA GLN A 88 -3.38 -11.05 -2.71
C GLN A 88 -3.80 -9.76 -3.43
N ASN A 89 -3.43 -8.58 -2.91
CA ASN A 89 -3.88 -7.27 -3.42
C ASN A 89 -5.42 -7.13 -3.40
N GLU A 90 -6.10 -8.05 -2.71
CA GLU A 90 -7.54 -8.07 -2.48
C GLU A 90 -7.90 -7.17 -1.31
N THR A 91 -9.08 -6.58 -1.40
CA THR A 91 -9.65 -5.81 -0.28
C THR A 91 -10.40 -6.77 0.62
N ILE A 92 -9.90 -6.92 1.85
CA ILE A 92 -10.58 -7.66 2.90
C ILE A 92 -11.55 -6.72 3.60
N CYS A 93 -12.80 -7.16 3.73
CA CYS A 93 -13.79 -6.56 4.61
C CYS A 93 -14.02 -7.50 5.80
N LEU A 94 -13.62 -7.06 6.99
CA LEU A 94 -13.73 -7.81 8.23
C LEU A 94 -14.74 -7.12 9.15
N LYS A 95 -15.87 -7.78 9.42
CA LYS A 95 -16.85 -7.28 10.39
C LYS A 95 -16.42 -7.60 11.81
N TYR A 96 -16.60 -6.66 12.73
CA TYR A 96 -16.21 -6.85 14.14
C TYR A 96 -16.92 -8.03 14.80
N ASP A 97 -18.17 -8.32 14.41
CA ASP A 97 -18.96 -9.44 14.92
C ASP A 97 -18.37 -10.83 14.62
N HIS A 98 -17.51 -10.93 13.61
CA HIS A 98 -16.84 -12.18 13.22
C HIS A 98 -15.44 -12.33 13.84
N VAL A 99 -14.94 -11.29 14.50
CA VAL A 99 -13.67 -11.33 15.23
C VAL A 99 -13.90 -11.99 16.58
N ASP A 100 -13.15 -13.04 16.87
CA ASP A 100 -13.15 -13.70 18.18
C ASP A 100 -12.14 -13.04 19.12
N HIS A 101 -10.90 -12.90 18.65
CA HIS A 101 -9.84 -12.18 19.33
C HIS A 101 -8.86 -11.59 18.32
N PHE A 102 -8.01 -10.68 18.78
CA PHE A 102 -6.93 -10.13 17.95
C PHE A 102 -5.66 -9.95 18.77
N GLU A 103 -4.54 -10.09 18.09
CA GLU A 103 -3.20 -9.86 18.64
C GLU A 103 -2.60 -8.61 18.00
N THR A 104 -1.97 -7.76 18.81
CA THR A 104 -1.24 -6.60 18.31
C THR A 104 0.26 -6.86 18.38
N ARG A 105 0.94 -6.67 17.26
CA ARG A 105 2.40 -6.64 17.16
C ARG A 105 2.86 -5.23 16.80
N PHE A 106 4.16 -4.99 16.80
CA PHE A 106 4.68 -3.68 16.41
C PHE A 106 4.27 -3.31 14.98
N SER A 107 4.42 -4.27 14.07
CA SER A 107 4.29 -4.14 12.60
C SER A 107 2.92 -4.49 12.02
N GLU A 108 2.04 -5.12 12.78
CA GLU A 108 0.83 -5.76 12.27
C GLU A 108 -0.21 -5.98 13.38
N ILE A 109 -1.47 -6.18 12.98
CA ILE A 109 -2.56 -6.67 13.82
C ILE A 109 -3.05 -7.97 13.20
N ILE A 110 -3.15 -9.02 14.01
CA ILE A 110 -3.62 -10.33 13.57
C ILE A 110 -5.02 -10.52 14.14
N PHE A 111 -6.02 -10.64 13.27
CA PHE A 111 -7.39 -10.94 13.64
C PHE A 111 -7.64 -12.44 13.51
N CYS A 112 -8.09 -13.06 14.59
CA CYS A 112 -8.59 -14.42 14.58
C CYS A 112 -10.11 -14.37 14.50
N THR A 113 -10.66 -14.92 13.41
CA THR A 113 -12.10 -15.00 13.22
C THR A 113 -12.68 -16.18 14.00
N LYS A 114 -14.00 -16.19 14.19
CA LYS A 114 -14.73 -17.33 14.77
C LYS A 114 -14.62 -18.63 13.97
N GLN A 115 -14.18 -18.55 12.72
CA GLN A 115 -13.94 -19.70 11.84
C GLN A 115 -12.48 -20.18 11.90
N GLU A 116 -11.71 -19.69 12.87
CA GLU A 116 -10.26 -19.94 13.04
C GLU A 116 -9.38 -19.44 11.88
N GLU A 117 -9.94 -18.68 10.94
CA GLU A 117 -9.15 -17.99 9.91
C GLU A 117 -8.41 -16.80 10.52
N LYS A 118 -7.15 -16.65 10.12
CA LYS A 118 -6.27 -15.56 10.55
C LYS A 118 -6.13 -14.54 9.44
N MET A 119 -6.53 -13.30 9.72
CA MET A 119 -6.37 -12.17 8.81
C MET A 119 -5.35 -11.19 9.36
N VAL A 120 -4.38 -10.80 8.54
CA VAL A 120 -3.27 -9.92 8.97
C VAL A 120 -3.44 -8.53 8.38
N LEU A 121 -3.62 -7.55 9.26
CA LEU A 121 -3.61 -6.13 8.93
C LEU A 121 -2.18 -5.57 9.09
N PRO A 122 -1.45 -5.29 7.99
CA PRO A 122 -0.12 -4.70 8.09
C PRO A 122 -0.19 -3.24 8.54
N LEU A 123 0.59 -2.89 9.56
CA LEU A 123 0.76 -1.50 10.04
C LEU A 123 2.08 -0.87 9.61
N ASN A 124 2.97 -1.64 8.98
CA ASN A 124 4.30 -1.18 8.54
C ASN A 124 4.27 0.00 7.56
N SER A 125 3.17 0.17 6.83
CA SER A 125 2.94 1.30 5.93
C SER A 125 2.68 2.62 6.68
N ILE A 126 2.26 2.56 7.95
CA ILE A 126 2.05 3.74 8.79
C ILE A 126 3.39 4.16 9.42
N ARG A 127 4.02 5.20 8.87
CA ARG A 127 5.27 5.76 9.43
C ARG A 127 5.09 6.39 10.80
N ASP A 128 3.93 7.01 11.04
CA ASP A 128 3.62 7.71 12.29
C ASP A 128 3.28 6.72 13.41
N GLU A 129 4.14 6.64 14.43
CA GLU A 129 3.95 5.77 15.58
C GLU A 129 2.69 6.14 16.39
N LYS A 130 2.37 7.43 16.52
CA LYS A 130 1.20 7.87 17.25
C LYS A 130 -0.08 7.39 16.56
N LYS A 131 -0.14 7.49 15.23
CA LYS A 131 -1.27 6.94 14.44
C LYS A 131 -1.36 5.43 14.54
N ARG A 132 -0.23 4.71 14.52
CA ARG A 132 -0.22 3.24 14.75
C ARG A 132 -0.83 2.90 16.10
N TRP A 133 -0.53 3.68 17.14
CA TRP A 133 -1.06 3.47 18.47
C TRP A 133 -2.55 3.82 18.57
N GLU A 134 -2.99 4.93 17.97
CA GLU A 134 -4.40 5.34 17.89
C GLU A 134 -5.28 4.26 17.26
N ILE A 135 -4.83 3.62 16.17
CA ILE A 135 -5.56 2.50 15.54
C ILE A 135 -5.69 1.31 16.50
N LYS A 136 -4.60 0.94 17.18
CA LYS A 136 -4.59 -0.21 18.10
C LYS A 136 -5.53 0.03 19.28
N GLU A 137 -5.51 1.23 19.85
CA GLU A 137 -6.38 1.60 20.95
C GLU A 137 -7.84 1.74 20.52
N PHE A 138 -8.11 2.31 19.33
CA PHE A 138 -9.45 2.33 18.77
C PHE A 138 -10.03 0.91 18.66
N LEU A 139 -9.30 -0.02 18.04
CA LEU A 139 -9.73 -1.41 17.89
C LEU A 139 -9.93 -2.10 19.25
N ARG A 140 -9.03 -1.87 20.21
CA ARG A 140 -9.12 -2.44 21.56
C ARG A 140 -10.37 -1.98 22.30
N ASN A 141 -10.69 -0.69 22.24
CA ASN A 141 -11.86 -0.13 22.92
C ASN A 141 -13.15 -0.53 22.21
N HIS A 142 -13.16 -0.47 20.88
CA HIS A 142 -14.35 -0.71 20.07
C HIS A 142 -14.80 -2.18 20.09
N ILE A 143 -13.88 -3.13 19.91
CA ILE A 143 -14.19 -4.57 19.97
C ILE A 143 -14.68 -4.97 21.37
N ARG A 144 -14.11 -4.37 22.42
CA ARG A 144 -14.53 -4.62 23.80
C ARG A 144 -15.95 -4.08 24.04
N GLN A 145 -16.26 -2.88 23.56
CA GLN A 145 -17.60 -2.30 23.66
C GLN A 145 -18.66 -3.15 22.96
N ILE A 146 -18.39 -3.64 21.74
CA ILE A 146 -19.32 -4.52 21.00
C ILE A 146 -19.59 -5.82 21.76
N ARG A 147 -18.53 -6.43 22.32
CA ARG A 147 -18.66 -7.67 23.11
C ARG A 147 -19.49 -7.45 24.36
N ASP A 148 -19.25 -6.36 25.09
CA ASP A 148 -19.92 -6.06 26.35
C ASP A 148 -21.41 -5.69 26.09
N GLN A 149 -21.72 -4.95 25.02
CA GLN A 149 -23.10 -4.69 24.59
C GLN A 149 -23.86 -5.98 24.25
N LYS A 150 -23.23 -6.92 23.55
CA LYS A 150 -23.84 -8.20 23.18
C LYS A 150 -24.15 -9.08 24.39
N MET A 151 -23.25 -9.11 25.39
CA MET A 151 -23.53 -9.81 26.66
C MET A 151 -24.69 -9.16 27.43
N THR A 152 -24.78 -7.83 27.40
CA THR A 152 -25.86 -7.10 28.08
C THR A 152 -27.23 -7.39 27.44
N LEU A 153 -27.29 -7.44 26.10
CA LEU A 153 -28.51 -7.78 25.36
C LEU A 153 -28.97 -9.23 25.60
N LEU A 154 -28.03 -10.18 25.68
CA LEU A 154 -28.33 -11.58 25.99
C LEU A 154 -28.77 -11.80 27.44
N ALA A 155 -28.30 -10.96 28.37
CA ALA A 155 -28.75 -10.98 29.76
C ALA A 155 -30.11 -10.30 29.99
N SER A 156 -30.57 -9.47 29.04
CA SER A 156 -31.86 -8.77 29.09
C SER A 156 -33.00 -9.43 28.30
N ALA A 157 -32.70 -10.52 27.58
CA ALA A 157 -33.63 -11.30 26.78
C ALA A 157 -34.02 -12.60 27.51
#